data_AF-A0A6M4MDL1-F1
#
_entry.id   AF-A0A6M4MDL1-F1
#
_cell.length_a   1.000
_cell.length_b   1.000
_cell.length_c   1.000
_cell.angle_alpha   90.00
_cell.angle_beta   90.00
_cell.angle_gamma   90.00
#
_symmetry.space_group_name_H-M   'P 1'
#
loop_
_entity.id
_entity.type
_entity.pdbx_description
1 polymer ?
#
loop_
_entity_poly.entity_id
_entity_poly.type
_entity_poly.pdbx_seq_one_letter_code
_entity_poly.pdbx_strand_id
1 'polypeptide(L)'
;MVIPLKKTTREGEPYHRRAEIEQALSALDDLAPGQLVERLTCTQHAVPFEVLIYFLRHTELELGPKYLEPIFCTFYGRLEVVLQKVVSGAWIDHAASIREELSEQIIEMIAKDRGSQEEKMYYWEVNFNDALSKLRTDVLRKHGPARKTDPLNNARPLTEESDNGEEVSHEVDIAAAEFINPNPSIIDDVAFRSRLVDAINELPEDERRAFGLRWQGMPIESQDPEVETIAKVLECTERTVRNRLNRAIEKLRVVLQAEELQ
;
A
#
# COMPACT_ATOMS: atom_id res chain seq x y z
N MET A 1 -0.01 44.83 -9.23
CA MET A 1 1.34 44.24 -9.31
C MET A 1 1.33 42.95 -8.51
N VAL A 2 1.69 41.83 -9.10
CA VAL A 2 1.64 40.51 -8.43
C VAL A 2 2.55 40.49 -7.19
N ILE A 3 2.01 40.08 -6.05
CA ILE A 3 2.74 40.04 -4.78
C ILE A 3 3.81 38.94 -4.86
N PRO A 4 5.10 39.24 -4.63
CA PRO A 4 6.15 38.23 -4.67
C PRO A 4 6.09 37.30 -3.45
N LEU A 5 6.58 36.07 -3.61
CA LEU A 5 6.72 35.14 -2.50
C LEU A 5 7.82 35.65 -1.55
N LYS A 6 7.53 35.73 -0.24
CA LYS A 6 8.47 36.25 0.78
C LYS A 6 9.45 35.19 1.30
N LYS A 7 9.26 33.92 0.91
CA LYS A 7 10.08 32.80 1.38
C LYS A 7 11.38 32.69 0.59
N THR A 8 12.49 32.44 1.28
CA THR A 8 13.79 32.15 0.67
C THR A 8 14.13 30.67 0.77
N THR A 9 14.92 30.19 -0.20
CA THR A 9 15.50 28.86 -0.20
C THR A 9 16.63 28.77 0.82
N ARG A 10 17.13 27.55 1.08
CA ARG A 10 18.30 27.35 1.96
C ARG A 10 19.56 28.06 1.46
N GLU A 11 19.61 28.38 0.17
CA GLU A 11 20.72 29.08 -0.48
C GLU A 11 20.52 30.61 -0.50
N GLY A 12 19.41 31.11 0.05
CA GLY A 12 19.10 32.54 0.16
C GLY A 12 18.31 33.12 -1.02
N GLU A 13 18.15 32.36 -2.11
CA GLU A 13 17.35 32.77 -3.28
C GLU A 13 15.85 32.80 -2.96
N PRO A 14 15.08 33.81 -3.41
CA PRO A 14 13.64 33.86 -3.21
C PRO A 14 12.94 32.73 -3.97
N TYR A 15 11.86 32.20 -3.39
CA TYR A 15 10.99 31.26 -4.10
C TYR A 15 10.34 31.98 -5.29
N HIS A 16 10.35 31.32 -6.45
CA HIS A 16 9.66 31.80 -7.64
C HIS A 16 8.54 30.86 -8.03
N ARG A 17 7.40 31.44 -8.42
CA ARG A 17 6.33 30.68 -9.08
C ARG A 17 6.80 30.27 -10.47
N ARG A 18 6.17 29.23 -11.04
CA ARG A 18 6.44 28.83 -12.42
C ARG A 18 6.04 29.95 -13.38
N ALA A 19 6.74 30.07 -14.51
CA ALA A 19 6.51 31.14 -15.48
C ALA A 19 5.05 31.20 -15.97
N GLU A 20 4.42 30.05 -16.17
CA GLU A 20 3.00 29.94 -16.57
C GLU A 20 2.05 30.56 -15.53
N ILE A 21 2.36 30.41 -14.25
CA ILE A 21 1.54 30.93 -13.14
C ILE A 21 1.74 32.45 -13.01
N GLU A 22 2.96 32.95 -13.13
CA GLU A 22 3.22 34.41 -13.13
C GLU A 22 2.55 35.11 -14.32
N GLN A 23 2.57 34.49 -15.50
CA GLN A 23 1.87 35.01 -16.68
C GLN A 23 0.35 35.04 -16.47
N ALA A 24 -0.22 33.97 -15.89
CA ALA A 24 -1.64 33.91 -15.58
C ALA A 24 -2.04 34.97 -14.53
N LEU A 25 -1.23 35.17 -13.49
CA LEU A 25 -1.48 36.18 -12.47
C LEU A 25 -1.37 37.60 -13.04
N SER A 26 -0.35 37.85 -13.86
CA SER A 26 -0.16 39.16 -14.52
C SER A 26 -1.32 39.52 -15.44
N ALA A 27 -1.87 38.54 -16.17
CA ALA A 27 -3.05 38.75 -17.02
C ALA A 27 -4.34 39.05 -16.24
N LEU A 28 -4.39 38.72 -14.94
CA LEU A 28 -5.55 38.90 -14.07
C LEU A 28 -5.43 40.15 -13.18
N ASP A 29 -4.23 40.71 -13.02
CA ASP A 29 -3.92 41.86 -12.15
C ASP A 29 -4.62 43.16 -12.60
N ASP A 30 -4.86 43.32 -13.91
CA ASP A 30 -5.49 44.51 -14.50
C ASP A 30 -7.03 44.43 -14.56
N LEU A 31 -7.65 43.32 -14.15
CA LEU A 31 -9.09 43.11 -14.28
C LEU A 31 -9.88 43.71 -13.10
N ALA A 32 -11.08 44.24 -13.40
CA ALA A 32 -12.01 44.65 -12.37
C ALA A 32 -12.48 43.44 -11.53
N PRO A 33 -12.80 43.60 -10.22
CA PRO A 33 -13.13 42.48 -9.33
C PRO A 33 -14.26 41.56 -9.83
N GLY A 34 -15.26 42.12 -10.53
CA GLY A 34 -16.35 41.33 -11.12
C GLY A 34 -15.88 40.44 -12.29
N GLN A 35 -15.05 40.98 -13.18
CA GLN A 35 -14.47 40.25 -14.31
C GLN A 35 -13.45 39.21 -13.85
N LEU A 36 -12.71 39.53 -12.78
CA LEU A 36 -11.78 38.61 -12.13
C LEU A 36 -12.52 37.36 -11.64
N VAL A 37 -13.61 37.53 -10.89
CA VAL A 37 -14.41 36.39 -10.40
C VAL A 37 -14.97 35.59 -11.56
N GLU A 38 -15.54 36.23 -12.58
CA GLU A 38 -16.05 35.52 -13.76
C GLU A 38 -14.94 34.68 -14.44
N ARG A 39 -13.73 35.22 -14.56
CA ARG A 39 -12.61 34.52 -15.18
C ARG A 39 -12.10 33.35 -14.33
N LEU A 40 -12.00 33.53 -13.01
CA LEU A 40 -11.55 32.51 -12.06
C LEU A 40 -12.56 31.37 -11.89
N THR A 41 -13.85 31.67 -12.03
CA THR A 41 -14.95 30.69 -11.90
C THR A 41 -15.35 30.02 -13.22
N CYS A 42 -14.78 30.46 -14.34
CA CYS A 42 -15.04 29.89 -15.66
C CYS A 42 -14.55 28.44 -15.76
N THR A 43 -15.48 27.50 -15.96
CA THR A 43 -15.18 26.06 -16.07
C THR A 43 -14.55 25.67 -17.41
N GLN A 44 -14.83 26.42 -18.48
CA GLN A 44 -14.29 26.14 -19.83
C GLN A 44 -12.80 26.45 -19.94
N HIS A 45 -12.33 27.46 -19.19
CA HIS A 45 -10.93 27.90 -19.17
C HIS A 45 -10.44 27.91 -17.72
N ALA A 46 -10.40 26.72 -17.11
CA ALA A 46 -10.07 26.58 -15.71
C ALA A 46 -8.63 27.03 -15.44
N VAL A 47 -8.48 28.00 -14.53
CA VAL A 47 -7.17 28.47 -14.08
C VAL A 47 -6.46 27.42 -13.20
N PRO A 48 -5.12 27.42 -13.09
CA PRO A 48 -4.41 26.55 -12.15
C PRO A 48 -4.83 26.77 -10.69
N PHE A 49 -4.64 25.77 -9.83
CA PHE A 49 -4.98 25.89 -8.40
C PHE A 49 -4.09 26.90 -7.69
N GLU A 50 -2.84 27.02 -8.12
CA GLU A 50 -1.86 27.99 -7.64
C GLU A 50 -2.39 29.43 -7.75
N VAL A 51 -3.09 29.74 -8.85
CA VAL A 51 -3.72 31.04 -9.09
C VAL A 51 -4.88 31.28 -8.11
N LEU A 52 -5.71 30.26 -7.86
CA LEU A 52 -6.80 30.37 -6.89
C LEU A 52 -6.26 30.56 -5.47
N ILE A 53 -5.20 29.84 -5.10
CA ILE A 53 -4.56 29.96 -3.78
C ILE A 53 -4.00 31.36 -3.57
N TYR A 54 -3.35 31.96 -4.58
CA TYR A 54 -2.89 33.33 -4.51
C TYR A 54 -4.01 34.29 -4.07
N PHE A 55 -5.17 34.25 -4.74
CA PHE A 55 -6.30 35.12 -4.41
C PHE A 55 -6.98 34.78 -3.07
N LEU A 56 -6.98 33.50 -2.67
CA LEU A 56 -7.57 33.07 -1.40
C LEU A 56 -6.68 33.41 -0.20
N ARG A 57 -5.37 33.51 -0.41
CA ARG A 57 -4.37 33.70 0.65
C ARG A 57 -4.09 35.18 0.93
N HIS A 58 -3.89 35.98 -0.11
CA HIS A 58 -3.46 37.36 0.05
C HIS A 58 -4.59 38.28 0.53
N THR A 59 -4.58 38.59 1.83
CA THR A 59 -5.47 39.58 2.43
C THR A 59 -5.17 41.00 1.94
N GLU A 60 -3.95 41.24 1.44
CA GLU A 60 -3.51 42.52 0.89
C GLU A 60 -4.23 42.91 -0.40
N LEU A 61 -4.93 41.98 -1.06
CA LEU A 61 -5.73 42.25 -2.26
C LEU A 61 -7.08 42.91 -1.95
N GLU A 62 -7.43 43.06 -0.66
CA GLU A 62 -8.67 43.69 -0.19
C GLU A 62 -9.96 43.17 -0.85
N LEU A 63 -9.93 41.91 -1.30
CA LEU A 63 -11.09 41.25 -1.88
C LEU A 63 -12.16 41.06 -0.80
N GLY A 64 -13.25 41.83 -0.93
CA GLY A 64 -14.41 41.70 -0.05
C GLY A 64 -15.03 40.30 -0.11
N PRO A 65 -15.79 39.90 0.94
CA PRO A 65 -16.35 38.55 1.07
C PRO A 65 -17.21 38.14 -0.14
N LYS A 66 -17.92 39.11 -0.75
CA LYS A 66 -18.75 38.93 -1.95
C LYS A 66 -17.97 38.35 -3.15
N TYR A 67 -16.69 38.66 -3.29
CA TYR A 67 -15.84 38.16 -4.38
C TYR A 67 -15.08 36.91 -3.97
N LEU A 68 -14.75 36.79 -2.68
CA LEU A 68 -13.98 35.68 -2.16
C LEU A 68 -14.79 34.37 -2.13
N GLU A 69 -16.06 34.45 -1.75
CA GLU A 69 -16.95 33.28 -1.63
C GLU A 69 -17.07 32.51 -2.96
N PRO A 70 -17.36 33.15 -4.12
CA PRO A 70 -17.36 32.46 -5.41
C PRO A 70 -16.04 31.78 -5.77
N ILE A 71 -14.90 32.42 -5.47
CA ILE A 71 -13.56 31.89 -5.73
C ILE A 71 -13.33 30.65 -4.85
N PHE A 72 -13.69 30.73 -3.56
CA PHE A 72 -13.57 29.63 -2.62
C PHE A 72 -14.45 28.45 -3.02
N CYS A 73 -15.73 28.68 -3.34
CA CYS A 73 -16.64 27.61 -3.79
C CYS A 73 -16.13 26.92 -5.05
N THR A 74 -15.56 27.68 -5.99
CA THR A 74 -14.94 27.13 -7.20
C THR A 74 -13.70 26.30 -6.87
N PHE A 75 -12.82 26.83 -6.01
CA PHE A 75 -11.63 26.11 -5.55
C PHE A 75 -12.02 24.79 -4.87
N TYR A 76 -12.96 24.85 -3.92
CA TYR A 76 -13.41 23.70 -3.14
C TYR A 76 -14.08 22.64 -4.02
N GLY A 77 -15.02 23.03 -4.88
CA GLY A 77 -15.66 22.07 -5.80
C GLY A 77 -14.67 21.39 -6.75
N ARG A 78 -13.66 22.13 -7.23
CA ARG A 78 -12.58 21.53 -8.04
C ARG A 78 -11.68 20.63 -7.21
N LEU A 79 -11.37 21.01 -5.98
CA LEU A 79 -10.57 20.20 -5.05
C LEU A 79 -11.25 18.87 -4.77
N GLU A 80 -12.55 18.85 -4.50
CA GLU A 80 -13.32 17.61 -4.28
C GLU A 80 -13.23 16.66 -5.48
N VAL A 81 -13.39 17.17 -6.71
CA VAL A 81 -13.26 16.37 -7.93
C VAL A 81 -11.84 15.80 -8.08
N VAL A 82 -10.80 16.58 -7.76
CA VAL A 82 -9.42 16.09 -7.77
C VAL A 82 -9.21 15.02 -6.71
N LEU A 83 -9.67 15.24 -5.48
CA LEU A 83 -9.55 14.30 -4.37
C LEU A 83 -10.28 12.98 -4.65
N GLN A 84 -11.45 13.01 -5.28
CA GLN A 84 -12.16 11.80 -5.73
C GLN A 84 -11.34 10.97 -6.73
N LYS A 85 -10.60 11.62 -7.63
CA LYS A 85 -9.73 10.92 -8.59
C LYS A 85 -8.46 10.39 -7.94
N VAL A 86 -7.89 11.16 -7.01
CA VAL A 86 -6.60 10.89 -6.37
C VAL A 86 -6.73 9.84 -5.26
N VAL A 87 -7.87 9.80 -4.57
CA VAL A 87 -8.21 8.85 -3.50
C VAL A 87 -9.51 8.14 -3.90
N SER A 88 -9.36 7.10 -4.72
CA SER A 88 -10.49 6.30 -5.19
C SER A 88 -11.00 5.37 -4.10
N GLY A 89 -12.33 5.34 -3.90
CA GLY A 89 -12.99 4.41 -2.99
C GLY A 89 -12.96 2.94 -3.43
N ALA A 90 -12.48 2.65 -4.64
CA ALA A 90 -12.36 1.27 -5.12
C ALA A 90 -11.16 0.52 -4.51
N TRP A 91 -10.15 1.24 -4.02
CA TRP A 91 -8.86 0.66 -3.61
C TRP A 91 -8.44 1.02 -2.18
N ILE A 92 -9.13 1.98 -1.56
CA ILE A 92 -8.76 2.52 -0.24
C ILE A 92 -9.97 2.40 0.67
N ASP A 93 -9.88 1.52 1.67
CA ASP A 93 -10.84 1.47 2.76
C ASP A 93 -10.86 2.82 3.48
N HIS A 94 -12.05 3.33 3.84
CA HIS A 94 -12.23 4.66 4.43
C HIS A 94 -11.83 5.85 3.54
N ALA A 95 -11.80 5.68 2.20
CA ALA A 95 -11.49 6.76 1.25
C ALA A 95 -12.29 8.06 1.46
N ALA A 96 -13.53 7.98 1.96
CA ALA A 96 -14.33 9.17 2.25
C ALA A 96 -13.72 10.01 3.39
N SER A 97 -13.35 9.35 4.50
CA SER A 97 -12.73 10.01 5.66
C SER A 97 -11.35 10.59 5.32
N ILE A 98 -10.57 9.89 4.48
CA ILE A 98 -9.27 10.40 4.01
C ILE A 98 -9.44 11.66 3.14
N ARG A 99 -10.47 11.69 2.27
CA ARG A 99 -10.77 12.86 1.45
C ARG A 99 -11.22 14.05 2.30
N GLU A 100 -12.04 13.79 3.31
CA GLU A 100 -12.47 14.79 4.29
C GLU A 100 -11.26 15.38 5.03
N GLU A 101 -10.40 14.54 5.63
CA GLU A 101 -9.19 15.02 6.33
C GLU A 101 -8.28 15.84 5.41
N LEU A 102 -8.09 15.43 4.15
CA LEU A 102 -7.29 16.17 3.18
C LEU A 102 -7.90 17.55 2.89
N SER A 103 -9.21 17.61 2.68
CA SER A 103 -9.90 18.88 2.42
C SER A 103 -9.85 19.81 3.63
N GLU A 104 -10.07 19.29 4.84
CA GLU A 104 -10.01 20.04 6.09
C GLU A 104 -8.63 20.63 6.33
N GLN A 105 -7.56 19.84 6.16
CA GLN A 105 -6.18 20.32 6.36
C GLN A 105 -5.82 21.44 5.37
N ILE A 106 -6.25 21.35 4.12
CA ILE A 106 -6.00 22.40 3.12
C ILE A 106 -6.75 23.69 3.49
N ILE A 107 -8.02 23.58 3.87
CA ILE A 107 -8.84 24.74 4.29
C ILE A 107 -8.25 25.39 5.55
N GLU A 108 -7.89 24.58 6.55
CA GLU A 108 -7.30 25.04 7.79
C GLU A 108 -5.97 25.77 7.52
N MET A 109 -5.14 25.25 6.62
CA MET A 109 -3.90 25.91 6.20
C MET A 109 -4.14 27.27 5.56
N ILE A 110 -5.14 27.39 4.66
CA ILE A 110 -5.50 28.68 4.05
C ILE A 110 -5.99 29.66 5.12
N ALA A 111 -6.87 29.21 6.01
CA ALA A 111 -7.43 30.05 7.08
C ALA A 111 -6.35 30.53 8.06
N LYS A 112 -5.43 29.65 8.47
CA LYS A 112 -4.29 30.01 9.32
C LYS A 112 -3.38 31.01 8.63
N ASP A 113 -3.00 30.78 7.38
CA ASP A 113 -2.12 31.68 6.65
C ASP A 113 -2.71 33.11 6.54
N ARG A 114 -4.02 33.23 6.28
CA ARG A 114 -4.71 34.54 6.30
C ARG A 114 -4.70 35.24 7.66
N GLY A 115 -4.71 34.47 8.75
CA GLY A 115 -4.77 34.99 10.12
C GLY A 115 -3.40 35.28 10.75
N SER A 116 -2.36 34.54 10.37
CA SER A 116 -1.04 34.60 11.02
C SER A 116 0.17 34.64 10.07
N GLN A 117 -0.05 34.79 8.75
CA GLN A 117 1.01 34.82 7.71
C GLN A 117 2.04 33.68 7.88
N GLU A 118 1.57 32.44 8.07
CA GLU A 118 2.44 31.26 8.15
C GLU A 118 3.25 31.03 6.85
N GLU A 119 4.47 30.52 6.93
CA GLU A 119 5.29 30.27 5.73
C GLU A 119 4.95 28.97 4.99
N LYS A 120 3.93 28.24 5.44
CA LYS A 120 3.61 26.91 4.92
C LYS A 120 2.91 26.96 3.56
N MET A 121 2.20 28.04 3.25
CA MET A 121 1.40 28.13 2.02
C MET A 121 2.20 28.58 0.78
N TYR A 122 3.40 29.16 0.94
CA TYR A 122 4.22 29.62 -0.20
C TYR A 122 4.50 28.50 -1.22
N TYR A 123 4.70 27.26 -0.78
CA TYR A 123 4.98 26.15 -1.69
C TYR A 123 3.75 25.74 -2.52
N TRP A 124 2.54 25.95 -1.99
CA TRP A 124 1.30 25.61 -2.67
C TRP A 124 1.00 26.53 -3.86
N GLU A 125 1.51 27.76 -3.84
CA GLU A 125 1.48 28.67 -5.00
C GLU A 125 2.53 28.34 -6.07
N VAL A 126 3.56 27.57 -5.70
CA VAL A 126 4.64 27.17 -6.63
C VAL A 126 4.30 25.88 -7.34
N ASN A 127 3.79 24.89 -6.60
CA ASN A 127 3.46 23.58 -7.13
C ASN A 127 2.37 22.90 -6.30
N PHE A 128 1.11 23.16 -6.67
CA PHE A 128 -0.04 22.62 -5.97
C PHE A 128 -0.07 21.09 -6.01
N ASN A 129 0.18 20.52 -7.19
CA ASN A 129 0.07 19.06 -7.39
C ASN A 129 1.09 18.28 -6.57
N ASP A 130 2.33 18.75 -6.47
CA ASP A 130 3.34 18.11 -5.64
C ASP A 130 3.05 18.29 -4.15
N ALA A 131 2.64 19.49 -3.73
CA ALA A 131 2.22 19.76 -2.35
C ALA A 131 1.06 18.85 -1.93
N LEU A 132 0.05 18.70 -2.79
CA LEU A 132 -1.09 17.81 -2.59
C LEU A 132 -0.65 16.34 -2.52
N SER A 133 0.26 15.90 -3.40
CA SER A 133 0.77 14.53 -3.36
C SER A 133 1.50 14.23 -2.05
N LYS A 134 2.33 15.17 -1.56
CA LYS A 134 3.02 15.04 -0.26
C LYS A 134 2.05 14.99 0.90
N LEU A 135 1.08 15.91 0.94
CA LEU A 135 0.03 15.92 1.98
C LEU A 135 -0.76 14.60 1.99
N ARG A 136 -1.14 14.11 0.80
CA ARG A 136 -1.77 12.79 0.65
C ARG A 136 -0.91 11.69 1.22
N THR A 137 0.38 11.64 0.88
CA THR A 137 1.29 10.63 1.43
C THR A 137 1.36 10.70 2.94
N ASP A 138 1.37 11.89 3.54
CA ASP A 138 1.41 12.05 4.99
C ASP A 138 0.09 11.61 5.66
N VAL A 139 -1.07 11.97 5.10
CA VAL A 139 -2.38 11.50 5.58
C VAL A 139 -2.52 9.98 5.41
N LEU A 140 -2.13 9.44 4.26
CA LEU A 140 -2.10 7.99 4.04
C LEU A 140 -1.07 7.29 4.92
N ARG A 141 0.00 7.95 5.41
CA ARG A 141 0.90 7.37 6.40
C ARG A 141 0.26 7.31 7.78
N LYS A 142 -0.64 8.26 8.12
CA LYS A 142 -1.41 8.24 9.36
C LYS A 142 -2.46 7.12 9.37
N HIS A 143 -3.10 6.87 8.23
CA HIS A 143 -4.19 5.88 8.05
C HIS A 143 -3.74 4.53 7.50
N GLY A 144 -2.62 4.49 6.80
CA GLY A 144 -2.05 3.29 6.19
C GLY A 144 -1.47 2.34 7.24
N PRO A 145 -0.92 1.20 6.82
CA PRO A 145 -0.54 0.09 7.70
C PRO A 145 0.43 0.46 8.82
N ALA A 146 1.03 1.66 8.81
CA ALA A 146 2.07 2.15 9.70
C ALA A 146 1.68 2.46 11.18
N ARG A 147 0.58 1.95 11.73
CA ARG A 147 0.23 2.15 13.15
C ARG A 147 -0.30 0.90 13.83
N LYS A 148 0.33 0.58 14.98
CA LYS A 148 0.01 -0.44 16.03
C LYS A 148 -0.25 -1.88 15.60
N THR A 149 -0.81 -2.12 14.41
CA THR A 149 -0.99 -3.41 13.76
C THR A 149 -0.09 -3.58 12.53
N ASP A 150 0.86 -2.66 12.31
CA ASP A 150 1.85 -2.75 11.23
C ASP A 150 2.77 -3.97 11.45
N PRO A 151 2.78 -4.98 10.56
CA PRO A 151 3.72 -6.09 10.68
C PRO A 151 5.17 -5.64 10.54
N LEU A 152 5.44 -4.52 9.85
CA LEU A 152 6.81 -4.06 9.58
C LEU A 152 7.37 -3.15 10.69
N ASN A 153 6.56 -2.27 11.30
CA ASN A 153 6.99 -1.48 12.47
C ASN A 153 6.94 -2.26 13.80
N ASN A 154 6.13 -3.32 13.89
CA ASN A 154 6.12 -4.24 15.03
C ASN A 154 6.90 -5.53 14.76
N ALA A 155 7.70 -5.58 13.69
CA ALA A 155 8.51 -6.74 13.36
C ALA A 155 9.42 -7.05 14.56
N ARG A 156 9.14 -8.16 15.23
CA ARG A 156 10.05 -8.72 16.23
C ARG A 156 11.08 -9.58 15.51
N PRO A 157 12.32 -9.69 16.03
CA PRO A 157 13.27 -10.69 15.57
C PRO A 157 12.59 -12.07 15.55
N LEU A 158 12.87 -12.86 14.51
CA LEU A 158 12.32 -14.22 14.41
C LEU A 158 12.93 -15.17 15.45
N THR A 159 14.01 -14.73 16.10
CA THR A 159 14.74 -15.45 17.13
C THR A 159 14.68 -14.71 18.47
N GLU A 160 14.64 -15.49 19.55
CA GLU A 160 14.79 -15.02 20.93
C GLU A 160 16.13 -15.52 21.48
N GLU A 161 16.80 -14.72 22.31
CA GLU A 161 18.02 -15.15 23.00
C GLU A 161 17.66 -16.16 24.11
N SER A 162 18.13 -17.39 23.96
CA SER A 162 18.04 -18.47 24.95
C SER A 162 19.41 -18.76 25.57
N ASP A 163 19.42 -19.51 26.68
CA ASP A 163 20.65 -19.94 27.38
C ASP A 163 21.54 -20.85 26.49
N ASN A 164 21.01 -21.35 25.37
CA ASN A 164 21.69 -22.21 24.40
C ASN A 164 21.99 -21.52 23.05
N GLY A 165 21.67 -20.21 22.89
CA GLY A 165 21.87 -19.45 21.65
C GLY A 165 20.58 -18.77 21.14
N GLU A 166 20.58 -18.33 19.89
CA GLU A 166 19.37 -17.80 19.24
C GLU A 166 18.44 -18.95 18.84
N GLU A 167 17.26 -19.03 19.45
CA GLU A 167 16.20 -20.00 19.12
C GLU A 167 15.03 -19.29 18.44
N VAL A 168 14.37 -19.95 17.49
CA VAL A 168 13.19 -19.39 16.81
C VAL A 168 12.08 -19.15 17.82
N SER A 169 11.42 -17.99 17.74
CA SER A 169 10.37 -17.65 18.70
C SER A 169 9.16 -18.58 18.54
N HIS A 170 8.53 -18.92 19.66
CA HIS A 170 7.38 -19.82 19.68
C HIS A 170 6.19 -19.30 18.84
N GLU A 171 6.04 -17.97 18.75
CA GLU A 171 5.03 -17.33 17.88
C GLU A 171 5.31 -17.58 16.39
N VAL A 172 6.59 -17.59 15.97
CA VAL A 172 7.01 -17.88 14.59
C VAL A 172 6.79 -19.36 14.26
N ASP A 173 7.08 -20.26 15.18
CA ASP A 173 6.82 -21.70 14.99
C ASP A 173 5.33 -22.00 14.82
N ILE A 174 4.47 -21.37 15.63
CA ILE A 174 3.01 -21.50 15.48
C ILE A 174 2.56 -20.97 14.12
N ALA A 175 3.00 -19.77 13.74
CA ALA A 175 2.61 -19.18 12.46
C ALA A 175 3.12 -19.99 11.25
N ALA A 176 4.32 -20.57 11.34
CA ALA A 176 4.85 -21.47 10.33
C ALA A 176 4.04 -22.76 10.24
N ALA A 177 3.63 -23.34 11.38
CA ALA A 177 2.78 -24.52 11.41
C ALA A 177 1.39 -24.25 10.81
N GLU A 178 0.79 -23.09 11.12
CA GLU A 178 -0.49 -22.65 10.55
C GLU A 178 -0.40 -22.36 9.04
N PHE A 179 0.70 -21.76 8.59
CA PHE A 179 0.93 -21.50 7.16
C PHE A 179 1.14 -22.80 6.37
N ILE A 180 1.90 -23.75 6.93
CA ILE A 180 2.15 -25.05 6.32
C ILE A 180 0.89 -25.92 6.33
N ASN A 181 0.00 -25.74 7.31
CA ASN A 181 -1.24 -26.51 7.45
C ASN A 181 -2.44 -25.61 7.80
N PRO A 182 -3.01 -24.87 6.83
CA PRO A 182 -4.05 -23.88 7.08
C PRO A 182 -5.41 -24.49 7.48
N ASN A 183 -5.54 -25.83 7.50
CA ASN A 183 -6.76 -26.48 7.98
C ASN A 183 -6.44 -27.78 8.75
N PRO A 184 -6.02 -27.68 10.03
CA PRO A 184 -5.67 -28.84 10.86
C PRO A 184 -6.86 -29.82 11.04
N SER A 185 -8.10 -29.36 10.84
CA SER A 185 -9.31 -30.17 10.98
C SER A 185 -9.46 -31.28 9.91
N ILE A 186 -8.89 -31.12 8.72
CA ILE A 186 -9.00 -32.11 7.64
C ILE A 186 -8.18 -33.37 7.95
N ILE A 187 -7.02 -33.20 8.60
CA ILE A 187 -6.18 -34.34 8.97
C ILE A 187 -6.80 -35.09 10.15
N ASP A 188 -7.61 -34.46 11.00
CA ASP A 188 -8.35 -35.11 12.09
C ASP A 188 -9.65 -35.79 11.65
N ASP A 189 -10.11 -35.57 10.42
CA ASP A 189 -11.25 -36.27 9.85
C ASP A 189 -10.88 -37.75 9.58
N VAL A 190 -11.57 -38.64 10.31
CA VAL A 190 -11.42 -40.10 10.20
C VAL A 190 -11.72 -40.57 8.77
N ALA A 191 -12.68 -39.95 8.08
CA ALA A 191 -13.02 -40.29 6.70
C ALA A 191 -11.90 -39.90 5.73
N PHE A 192 -11.29 -38.72 5.92
CA PHE A 192 -10.13 -38.30 5.15
C PHE A 192 -8.91 -39.22 5.38
N ARG A 193 -8.62 -39.59 6.63
CA ARG A 193 -7.53 -40.53 6.96
C ARG A 193 -7.74 -41.89 6.30
N SER A 194 -8.96 -42.43 6.33
CA SER A 194 -9.28 -43.70 5.67
C SER A 194 -9.04 -43.60 4.16
N ARG A 195 -9.56 -42.56 3.52
CA ARG A 195 -9.38 -42.33 2.08
C ARG A 195 -7.92 -42.17 1.67
N LEU A 196 -7.15 -41.43 2.46
CA LEU A 196 -5.71 -41.26 2.21
C LEU A 196 -4.97 -42.60 2.30
N VAL A 197 -5.29 -43.45 3.29
CA VAL A 197 -4.69 -44.78 3.42
C VAL A 197 -5.08 -45.69 2.26
N ASP A 198 -6.34 -45.67 1.84
CA ASP A 198 -6.83 -46.44 0.69
C ASP A 198 -6.14 -46.00 -0.61
N ALA A 199 -6.04 -44.69 -0.86
CA ALA A 199 -5.34 -44.15 -2.01
C ALA A 199 -3.84 -44.50 -2.02
N ILE A 200 -3.19 -44.53 -0.85
CA ILE A 200 -1.79 -44.99 -0.73
C ILE A 200 -1.67 -46.48 -1.07
N ASN A 201 -2.65 -47.29 -0.68
CA ASN A 201 -2.66 -48.73 -0.98
C ASN A 201 -2.82 -49.02 -2.48
N GLU A 202 -3.51 -48.16 -3.21
CA GLU A 202 -3.73 -48.23 -4.66
C GLU A 202 -2.52 -47.76 -5.51
N LEU A 203 -1.54 -47.10 -4.90
CA LEU A 203 -0.33 -46.69 -5.62
C LEU A 203 0.45 -47.92 -6.16
N PRO A 204 1.06 -47.80 -7.35
CA PRO A 204 2.01 -48.79 -7.85
C PRO A 204 3.12 -49.09 -6.84
N GLU A 205 3.57 -50.34 -6.77
CA GLU A 205 4.47 -50.80 -5.70
C GLU A 205 5.76 -49.97 -5.59
N ASP A 206 6.33 -49.54 -6.72
CA ASP A 206 7.56 -48.76 -6.75
C ASP A 206 7.37 -47.32 -6.24
N GLU A 207 6.20 -46.72 -6.52
CA GLU A 207 5.77 -45.42 -5.99
C GLU A 207 5.41 -45.52 -4.50
N ARG A 208 4.68 -46.56 -4.10
CA ARG A 208 4.24 -46.81 -2.72
C ARG A 208 5.42 -47.06 -1.78
N ARG A 209 6.40 -47.87 -2.20
CA ARG A 209 7.62 -48.13 -1.40
C ARG A 209 8.45 -46.85 -1.21
N ALA A 210 8.61 -46.04 -2.27
CA ALA A 210 9.32 -44.76 -2.18
C ALA A 210 8.59 -43.76 -1.26
N PHE A 211 7.27 -43.66 -1.40
CA PHE A 211 6.44 -42.79 -0.55
C PHE A 211 6.46 -43.23 0.91
N GLY A 212 6.34 -44.53 1.19
CA GLY A 212 6.36 -45.08 2.55
C GLY A 212 7.69 -44.81 3.30
N LEU A 213 8.84 -45.01 2.63
CA LEU A 213 10.14 -44.69 3.22
C LEU A 213 10.29 -43.19 3.49
N ARG A 214 9.76 -42.34 2.60
CA ARG A 214 9.75 -40.89 2.79
C ARG A 214 8.84 -40.48 3.95
N TRP A 215 7.68 -41.13 4.08
CA TRP A 215 6.72 -40.91 5.16
C TRP A 215 7.30 -41.27 6.54
N GLN A 216 8.20 -42.26 6.59
CA GLN A 216 8.96 -42.63 7.80
C GLN A 216 10.11 -41.68 8.13
N GLY A 217 10.30 -40.61 7.34
CA GLY A 217 11.33 -39.59 7.58
C GLY A 217 12.71 -39.90 6.99
N MET A 218 12.86 -40.95 6.18
CA MET A 218 14.15 -41.28 5.57
C MET A 218 14.57 -40.21 4.55
N PRO A 219 15.86 -39.79 4.53
CA PRO A 219 16.36 -38.82 3.56
C PRO A 219 16.46 -39.42 2.15
N ILE A 220 16.16 -38.60 1.14
CA ILE A 220 16.28 -38.98 -0.28
C ILE A 220 17.76 -39.00 -0.69
N GLU A 221 18.53 -38.03 -0.21
CA GLU A 221 19.97 -37.86 -0.44
C GLU A 221 20.69 -37.57 0.88
N SER A 222 21.97 -37.92 0.96
CA SER A 222 22.84 -37.56 2.06
C SER A 222 24.27 -37.50 1.54
N GLN A 223 25.04 -36.50 1.97
CA GLN A 223 26.47 -36.44 1.70
C GLN A 223 27.27 -37.34 2.65
N ASP A 224 26.65 -37.82 3.72
CA ASP A 224 27.23 -38.75 4.67
C ASP A 224 27.07 -40.20 4.14
N PRO A 225 28.18 -40.93 3.90
CA PRO A 225 28.13 -42.31 3.42
C PRO A 225 27.48 -43.28 4.42
N GLU A 226 27.52 -42.98 5.73
CA GLU A 226 26.97 -43.83 6.79
C GLU A 226 25.44 -43.71 6.91
N VAL A 227 24.84 -42.67 6.34
CA VAL A 227 23.38 -42.49 6.35
C VAL A 227 22.74 -43.34 5.27
N GLU A 228 21.86 -44.25 5.67
CA GLU A 228 20.97 -44.96 4.75
C GLU A 228 19.96 -43.98 4.14
N THR A 229 19.93 -43.92 2.81
CA THR A 229 19.01 -43.08 2.04
C THR A 229 18.03 -43.94 1.25
N ILE A 230 16.89 -43.37 0.89
CA ILE A 230 15.86 -44.07 0.10
C ILE A 230 16.45 -44.59 -1.23
N ALA A 231 17.37 -43.85 -1.84
CA ALA A 231 18.07 -44.25 -3.06
C ALA A 231 18.89 -45.54 -2.87
N LYS A 232 19.59 -45.67 -1.72
CA LYS A 232 20.36 -46.88 -1.37
C LYS A 232 19.43 -48.06 -1.08
N VAL A 233 18.38 -47.86 -0.27
CA VAL A 233 17.43 -48.91 0.12
C VAL A 233 16.63 -49.47 -1.08
N LEU A 234 16.28 -48.61 -2.04
CA LEU A 234 15.56 -48.99 -3.25
C LEU A 234 16.46 -49.31 -4.44
N GLU A 235 17.79 -49.36 -4.23
CA GLU A 235 18.81 -49.64 -5.24
C GLU A 235 18.63 -48.83 -6.54
N CYS A 236 18.33 -47.53 -6.41
CA CYS A 236 18.03 -46.68 -7.56
C CYS A 236 18.63 -45.27 -7.41
N THR A 237 18.68 -44.52 -8.52
CA THR A 237 19.21 -43.15 -8.47
C THR A 237 18.27 -42.23 -7.70
N GLU A 238 18.81 -41.21 -7.05
CA GLU A 238 18.02 -40.18 -6.37
C GLU A 238 17.00 -39.51 -7.28
N ARG A 239 17.36 -39.31 -8.56
CA ARG A 239 16.44 -38.78 -9.58
C ARG A 239 15.23 -39.70 -9.77
N THR A 240 15.44 -41.02 -9.75
CA THR A 240 14.37 -42.02 -9.83
C THR A 240 13.47 -41.95 -8.59
N VAL A 241 14.04 -41.79 -7.40
CA VAL A 241 13.27 -41.61 -6.14
C VAL A 241 12.41 -40.35 -6.21
N ARG A 242 13.00 -39.19 -6.56
CA ARG A 242 12.26 -37.92 -6.71
C ARG A 242 11.11 -38.05 -7.73
N ASN A 243 11.36 -38.72 -8.86
CA ASN A 243 10.32 -38.95 -9.87
C ASN A 243 9.19 -39.85 -9.37
N ARG A 244 9.49 -40.92 -8.62
CA ARG A 244 8.48 -41.81 -8.02
C ARG A 244 7.65 -41.07 -6.97
N LEU A 245 8.28 -40.26 -6.12
CA LEU A 245 7.60 -39.42 -5.13
C LEU A 245 6.67 -38.39 -5.79
N ASN A 246 7.14 -37.69 -6.82
CA ASN A 246 6.31 -36.71 -7.52
C ASN A 246 5.08 -37.37 -8.18
N ARG A 247 5.24 -38.56 -8.79
CA ARG A 247 4.11 -39.31 -9.35
C ARG A 247 3.12 -39.78 -8.29
N ALA A 248 3.62 -40.27 -7.15
CA ALA A 248 2.80 -40.67 -6.03
C ALA A 248 1.96 -39.48 -5.50
N ILE A 249 2.61 -38.33 -5.27
CA ILE A 249 1.94 -37.11 -4.77
C ILE A 249 0.87 -36.63 -5.75
N GLU A 250 1.16 -36.62 -7.05
CA GLU A 250 0.19 -36.18 -8.06
C GLU A 250 -1.04 -37.11 -8.10
N LYS A 251 -0.84 -38.42 -8.03
CA LYS A 251 -1.95 -39.39 -7.99
C LYS A 251 -2.80 -39.24 -6.72
N LEU A 252 -2.15 -39.11 -5.57
CA LEU A 252 -2.84 -38.89 -4.29
C LEU A 252 -3.66 -37.59 -4.34
N ARG A 253 -3.10 -36.51 -4.91
CA ARG A 253 -3.83 -35.25 -5.08
C ARG A 253 -5.05 -35.41 -5.97
N VAL A 254 -4.95 -36.11 -7.09
CA VAL A 254 -6.09 -36.33 -8.00
C VAL A 254 -7.20 -37.13 -7.33
N VAL A 255 -6.88 -38.22 -6.61
CA VAL A 255 -7.86 -39.04 -5.90
C VAL A 255 -8.56 -38.23 -4.79
N LEU A 256 -7.79 -37.48 -4.00
CA LEU A 256 -8.32 -36.71 -2.88
C LEU A 256 -9.13 -35.47 -3.33
N GLN A 257 -8.80 -34.85 -4.48
CA GLN A 257 -9.55 -33.71 -5.03
C GLN A 257 -10.80 -34.12 -5.83
N ALA A 258 -10.79 -35.29 -6.49
CA ALA A 258 -11.92 -35.75 -7.29
C ALA A 258 -13.15 -36.10 -6.43
N GLU A 259 -12.95 -36.47 -5.16
CA GLU A 259 -14.01 -36.84 -4.23
C GLU A 259 -14.51 -35.71 -3.33
N GLU A 260 -13.84 -34.54 -3.32
CA GLU A 260 -14.37 -33.32 -2.66
C GLU A 260 -15.43 -32.59 -3.52
N LEU A 261 -15.59 -33.00 -4.79
CA LEU A 261 -16.54 -32.45 -5.76
C LEU A 261 -17.77 -33.34 -6.01
N GLN A 262 -17.91 -34.44 -5.25
CA GLN A 262 -19.12 -35.29 -5.21
C GLN A 262 -19.88 -35.09 -3.90
#